data_AF-A0A831LVT0-F1
#
_entry.id   AF-A0A831LVT0-F1
#
_cell.length_a   1.000
_cell.length_b   1.000
_cell.length_c   1.000
_cell.angle_alpha   90.00
_cell.angle_beta   90.00
_cell.angle_gamma   90.00
#
_symmetry.space_group_name_H-M   'P 1'
#
loop_
_entity.id
_entity.type
_entity.pdbx_description
1 polymer ?
#
loop_
_entity_poly.entity_id
_entity_poly.type
_entity_poly.pdbx_seq_one_letter_code
_entity_poly.pdbx_strand_id
1 'polypeptide(L)'
;MEERAGRSCQSCGMPMQSEADFGTEADGTRSSDYCTYCYQKGAFTEPGITINGMAEKGGAIFAQMYDIPPEKAKAFCKEQLTCLKRWSGREIPSCGSCGMPLAQDEDAGTEADGSKSAHYCIHCYRDGAFTEPGLTKEAAVEKYAPAMAAHLGMPLERAREMVGQYLSTLPRWRE
;
A
#
# COMPACT_ATOMS: atom_id res chain seq x y z
N MET A 1 -13.41 -18.58 8.39
CA MET A 1 -12.10 -18.14 8.88
C MET A 1 -11.46 -17.42 7.72
N GLU A 2 -11.79 -16.15 7.53
CA GLU A 2 -11.21 -15.38 6.42
C GLU A 2 -9.72 -15.16 6.70
N GLU A 3 -8.89 -15.58 5.75
CA GLU A 3 -7.46 -15.30 5.74
C GLU A 3 -7.24 -13.80 5.92
N ARG A 4 -6.75 -13.41 7.10
CA ARG A 4 -6.23 -12.06 7.37
C ARG A 4 -4.89 -11.80 6.65
N ALA A 5 -4.48 -12.66 5.73
CA ALA A 5 -3.21 -12.57 5.01
C ALA A 5 -3.27 -11.46 3.94
N GLY A 6 -2.34 -10.51 4.02
CA GLY A 6 -2.16 -9.48 2.98
C GLY A 6 -2.70 -8.09 3.31
N ARG A 7 -3.03 -7.80 4.58
CA ARG A 7 -3.34 -6.43 5.04
C ARG A 7 -2.07 -5.70 5.46
N SER A 8 -1.96 -4.43 5.09
CA SER A 8 -0.92 -3.53 5.59
C SER A 8 -1.38 -2.80 6.85
N CYS A 9 -0.48 -2.60 7.81
CA CYS A 9 -0.72 -1.83 9.01
C CYS A 9 -1.15 -0.40 8.64
N GLN A 10 -2.32 0.02 9.12
CA GLN A 10 -2.93 1.33 8.87
C GLN A 10 -2.29 2.47 9.70
N SER A 11 -1.12 2.24 10.29
CA SER A 11 -0.28 3.24 10.97
C SER A 11 1.08 3.40 10.30
N CYS A 12 1.78 2.31 9.99
CA CYS A 12 3.14 2.35 9.43
C CYS A 12 3.28 1.77 8.02
N GLY A 13 2.22 1.21 7.44
CA GLY A 13 2.25 0.59 6.10
C GLY A 13 2.90 -0.80 6.05
N MET A 14 3.42 -1.31 7.18
CA MET A 14 4.09 -2.62 7.21
C MET A 14 3.12 -3.75 6.83
N PRO A 15 3.50 -4.67 5.92
CA PRO A 15 2.68 -5.82 5.59
C PRO A 15 2.52 -6.74 6.81
N MET A 16 1.30 -7.25 7.03
CA MET A 16 0.98 -8.20 8.10
C MET A 16 0.57 -9.52 7.44
N GLN A 17 1.41 -10.55 7.60
CA GLN A 17 1.29 -11.82 6.88
C GLN A 17 0.91 -12.97 7.82
N SER A 18 1.24 -12.86 9.10
CA SER A 18 0.98 -13.87 10.12
C SER A 18 0.25 -13.27 11.32
N GLU A 19 -0.44 -14.09 12.13
CA GLU A 19 -1.13 -13.62 13.34
C GLU A 19 -0.22 -12.87 14.32
N ALA A 20 1.07 -13.20 14.33
CA ALA A 20 2.06 -12.55 15.18
C ALA A 20 2.33 -11.09 14.79
N ASP A 21 2.11 -10.75 13.51
CA ASP A 21 2.31 -9.39 13.00
C ASP A 21 1.24 -8.43 13.49
N PHE A 22 0.06 -8.94 13.85
CA PHE A 22 -1.08 -8.13 14.28
C PHE A 22 -0.95 -7.70 15.75
N GLY A 23 -1.27 -6.44 15.99
CA GLY A 23 -1.38 -5.86 17.31
C GLY A 23 -2.52 -6.46 18.13
N THR A 24 -2.74 -5.91 19.32
CA THR A 24 -3.80 -6.40 20.23
C THR A 24 -4.75 -5.29 20.64
N GLU A 25 -6.03 -5.63 20.63
CA GLU A 25 -7.12 -4.81 21.18
C GLU A 25 -7.09 -4.84 22.72
N ALA A 26 -7.90 -4.00 23.37
CA ALA A 26 -7.95 -3.92 24.84
C ALA A 26 -8.41 -5.22 25.50
N ASP A 27 -9.24 -6.00 24.81
CA ASP A 27 -9.73 -7.33 25.24
C ASP A 27 -8.73 -8.47 24.95
N GLY A 28 -7.58 -8.16 24.36
CA GLY A 28 -6.54 -9.12 24.00
C GLY A 28 -6.74 -9.80 22.64
N THR A 29 -7.83 -9.52 21.91
CA THR A 29 -8.02 -10.02 20.54
C THR A 29 -7.03 -9.36 19.57
N ARG A 30 -6.80 -9.98 18.40
CA ARG A 30 -5.88 -9.45 17.38
C ARG A 30 -6.52 -8.29 16.63
N SER A 31 -5.80 -7.18 16.56
CA SER A 31 -6.19 -6.03 15.76
C SER A 31 -6.29 -6.40 14.29
N SER A 32 -7.24 -5.81 13.59
CA SER A 32 -7.45 -6.00 12.15
C SER A 32 -6.72 -4.95 11.30
N ASP A 33 -6.33 -3.83 11.93
CA ASP A 33 -5.82 -2.64 11.24
C ASP A 33 -4.35 -2.36 11.56
N TYR A 34 -3.86 -2.75 12.74
CA TYR A 34 -2.55 -2.30 13.21
C TYR A 34 -1.62 -3.46 13.56
N CYS A 35 -0.33 -3.28 13.30
CA CYS A 35 0.69 -4.28 13.62
C CYS A 35 1.12 -4.23 15.09
N THR A 36 1.76 -5.30 15.55
CA THR A 36 2.27 -5.50 16.91
C THR A 36 3.26 -4.41 17.34
N TYR A 37 3.98 -3.78 16.42
CA TYR A 37 4.89 -2.69 16.73
C TYR A 37 4.19 -1.34 16.93
N CYS A 38 3.04 -1.14 16.28
CA CYS A 38 2.30 0.12 16.33
C CYS A 38 1.23 0.13 17.42
N TYR A 39 0.61 -1.01 17.73
CA TYR A 39 -0.59 -1.05 18.56
C TYR A 39 -0.63 -2.29 19.46
N GLN A 40 -0.75 -2.09 20.76
CA GLN A 40 -0.82 -3.16 21.76
C GLN A 40 -1.79 -2.80 22.87
N LYS A 41 -2.56 -3.79 23.32
CA LYS A 41 -3.50 -3.69 24.44
C LYS A 41 -4.46 -2.50 24.31
N GLY A 42 -4.95 -2.24 23.10
CA GLY A 42 -5.89 -1.16 22.85
C GLY A 42 -5.27 0.24 22.70
N ALA A 43 -3.94 0.37 22.66
CA ALA A 43 -3.25 1.66 22.57
C ALA A 43 -2.09 1.66 21.56
N PHE A 44 -1.84 2.81 20.94
CA PHE A 44 -0.63 3.02 20.15
C PHE A 44 0.60 3.00 21.05
N THR A 45 1.65 2.31 20.63
CA THR A 45 2.95 2.24 21.34
C THR A 45 3.68 3.58 21.33
N GLU A 46 3.47 4.37 20.27
CA GLU A 46 3.99 5.73 20.12
C GLU A 46 2.86 6.69 19.75
N PRO A 47 2.02 7.11 20.71
CA PRO A 47 0.85 7.95 20.42
C PRO A 47 1.25 9.35 19.91
N GLY A 48 2.39 9.89 20.36
CA GLY A 48 2.89 11.21 19.99
C GLY A 48 3.74 11.27 18.72
N ILE A 49 3.99 10.15 18.03
CA ILE A 49 4.78 10.18 16.79
C ILE A 49 4.03 10.95 15.71
N THR A 50 4.73 11.85 15.03
CA THR A 50 4.19 12.59 13.88
C THR A 50 4.31 11.76 12.60
N ILE A 51 3.55 12.11 11.56
CA ILE A 51 3.69 11.45 10.25
C ILE A 51 5.12 11.58 9.71
N ASN A 52 5.80 12.71 9.95
CA ASN A 52 7.20 12.89 9.56
C ASN A 52 8.14 11.96 10.33
N GLY A 53 7.89 11.76 11.63
CA GLY A 53 8.67 10.80 12.44
C GLY A 53 8.45 9.36 12.00
N MET A 54 7.21 8.99 11.66
CA MET A 54 6.91 7.65 11.11
C MET A 54 7.54 7.46 9.72
N ALA A 55 7.47 8.48 8.87
CA ALA A 55 8.10 8.48 7.54
C ALA A 55 9.62 8.35 7.61
N GLU A 56 10.26 8.89 8.64
CA GLU A 56 11.69 8.75 8.86
C GLU A 56 12.07 7.31 9.23
N LYS A 57 11.32 6.68 10.15
CA LYS A 57 11.52 5.27 10.51
C LYS A 57 11.32 4.34 9.31
N GLY A 58 10.21 4.51 8.58
CA GLY A 58 9.93 3.73 7.38
C GLY A 58 10.93 3.99 6.26
N GLY A 59 11.24 5.27 6.01
CA GLY A 59 12.16 5.70 4.97
C GLY A 59 13.57 5.14 5.15
N ALA A 60 14.07 5.06 6.38
CA ALA A 60 15.36 4.43 6.66
C ALA A 60 15.40 2.94 6.24
N ILE A 61 14.30 2.21 6.47
CA ILE A 61 14.18 0.79 6.05
C ILE A 61 14.15 0.69 4.52
N PHE A 62 13.32 1.52 3.85
CA PHE A 62 13.23 1.52 2.39
C PHE A 62 14.54 1.93 1.72
N ALA A 63 15.22 2.95 2.26
CA ALA A 63 16.52 3.40 1.77
C ALA A 63 17.53 2.26 1.75
N GLN A 64 17.63 1.50 2.85
CA GLN A 64 18.53 0.36 2.95
C GLN A 64 18.11 -0.81 2.06
N MET A 65 16.82 -1.16 2.04
CA MET A 65 16.31 -2.34 1.35
C MET A 65 16.39 -2.23 -0.17
N TYR A 66 16.09 -1.04 -0.69
CA TYR A 66 15.90 -0.81 -2.12
C TYR A 66 16.95 0.13 -2.73
N ASP A 67 17.97 0.52 -1.96
CA ASP A 67 19.03 1.45 -2.39
C ASP A 67 18.44 2.79 -2.89
N ILE A 68 17.50 3.33 -2.11
CA ILE A 68 16.85 4.62 -2.35
C ILE A 68 17.59 5.69 -1.54
N PRO A 69 17.92 6.87 -2.11
CA PRO A 69 18.45 7.99 -1.34
C PRO A 69 17.56 8.33 -0.13
N PRO A 70 18.10 8.48 1.09
CA PRO A 70 17.30 8.58 2.32
C PRO A 70 16.18 9.64 2.28
N GLU A 71 16.47 10.82 1.72
CA GLU A 71 15.47 11.90 1.58
C GLU A 71 14.31 11.50 0.67
N LYS A 72 14.61 10.80 -0.44
CA LYS A 72 13.58 10.30 -1.35
C LYS A 72 12.77 9.17 -0.72
N ALA A 73 13.43 8.27 0.04
CA ALA A 73 12.75 7.20 0.76
C ALA A 73 11.81 7.76 1.84
N LYS A 74 12.24 8.77 2.60
CA LYS A 74 11.41 9.48 3.58
C LYS A 74 10.21 10.16 2.92
N ALA A 75 10.42 10.87 1.81
CA ALA A 75 9.34 11.50 1.06
C ALA A 75 8.32 10.48 0.55
N PHE A 76 8.80 9.40 -0.08
CA PHE A 76 7.96 8.30 -0.55
C PHE A 76 7.16 7.66 0.59
N CYS A 77 7.80 7.32 1.70
CA CYS A 77 7.10 6.78 2.87
C CYS A 77 6.03 7.75 3.38
N LYS A 78 6.32 9.06 3.44
CA LYS A 78 5.33 10.05 3.88
C LYS A 78 4.10 10.09 2.98
N GLU A 79 4.28 10.00 1.66
CA GLU A 79 3.18 9.94 0.70
C GLU A 79 2.31 8.70 0.94
N GLN A 80 2.92 7.53 1.09
CA GLN A 80 2.20 6.28 1.40
C GLN A 80 1.46 6.36 2.74
N LEU A 81 2.10 6.91 3.77
CA LEU A 81 1.51 7.07 5.10
C LEU A 81 0.29 8.00 5.07
N THR A 82 0.27 9.01 4.21
CA THR A 82 -0.82 10.02 4.16
C THR A 82 -2.19 9.37 3.88
N CYS A 83 -2.22 8.22 3.21
CA CYS A 83 -3.46 7.51 2.90
C CYS A 83 -3.91 6.52 3.99
N LEU A 84 -3.07 6.23 4.99
CA LEU A 84 -3.41 5.23 6.02
C LEU A 84 -4.35 5.81 7.08
N LYS A 85 -5.25 4.98 7.61
CA LYS A 85 -6.31 5.36 8.56
C LYS A 85 -5.85 6.24 9.71
N ARG A 86 -4.67 5.96 10.30
CA ARG A 86 -4.13 6.77 11.41
C ARG A 86 -3.92 8.23 11.03
N TRP A 87 -3.56 8.51 9.78
CA TRP A 87 -3.13 9.82 9.32
C TRP A 87 -4.20 10.53 8.48
N SER A 88 -4.99 9.78 7.71
CA SER A 88 -6.10 10.31 6.90
C SER A 88 -7.40 10.47 7.70
N GLY A 89 -7.52 9.79 8.85
CA GLY A 89 -8.74 9.77 9.66
C GLY A 89 -9.85 8.85 9.12
N ARG A 90 -9.63 8.16 7.99
CA ARG A 90 -10.58 7.21 7.39
C ARG A 90 -9.87 6.10 6.62
N GLU A 91 -10.57 5.02 6.34
CA GLU A 91 -10.05 4.00 5.44
C GLU A 91 -10.09 4.51 3.99
N ILE A 92 -8.96 4.39 3.29
CA ILE A 92 -8.83 4.75 1.87
C ILE A 92 -8.52 3.46 1.12
N PRO A 93 -9.45 2.97 0.27
CA PRO A 93 -9.20 1.79 -0.55
C PRO A 93 -8.05 2.04 -1.53
N SER A 94 -7.31 0.99 -1.86
CA SER A 94 -6.33 1.01 -2.95
C SER A 94 -6.89 0.30 -4.17
N CYS A 95 -6.53 0.79 -5.35
CA CYS A 95 -6.87 0.15 -6.61
C CYS A 95 -6.26 -1.26 -6.66
N GLY A 96 -7.10 -2.29 -6.81
CA GLY A 96 -6.67 -3.68 -6.87
C GLY A 96 -5.87 -4.07 -8.12
N SER A 97 -5.59 -3.12 -9.02
CA SER A 97 -4.74 -3.31 -10.21
C SER A 97 -3.40 -2.59 -10.11
N CYS A 98 -3.35 -1.35 -9.65
CA CYS A 98 -2.10 -0.57 -9.62
C CYS A 98 -1.69 -0.13 -8.21
N GLY A 99 -2.55 -0.34 -7.22
CA GLY A 99 -2.33 0.04 -5.83
C GLY A 99 -2.51 1.52 -5.52
N MET A 100 -2.78 2.37 -6.53
CA MET A 100 -3.04 3.79 -6.29
C MET A 100 -4.26 3.99 -5.38
N PRO A 101 -4.19 4.93 -4.41
CA PRO A 101 -5.29 5.20 -3.50
C PRO A 101 -6.52 5.72 -4.24
N LEU A 102 -7.70 5.27 -3.83
CA LEU A 102 -9.00 5.80 -4.24
C LEU A 102 -9.42 6.85 -3.22
N ALA A 103 -8.70 7.98 -3.22
CA ALA A 103 -8.87 9.01 -2.21
C ALA A 103 -10.11 9.86 -2.48
N GLN A 104 -10.46 10.10 -3.74
CA GLN A 104 -11.64 10.86 -4.15
C GLN A 104 -12.50 10.04 -5.11
N ASP A 105 -13.74 10.47 -5.31
CA ASP A 105 -14.68 9.79 -6.22
C ASP A 105 -14.20 9.84 -7.69
N GLU A 106 -13.41 10.86 -8.05
CA GLU A 106 -12.80 11.00 -9.37
C GLU A 106 -11.68 9.98 -9.61
N ASP A 107 -11.05 9.46 -8.55
CA ASP A 107 -10.03 8.43 -8.66
C ASP A 107 -10.64 7.08 -9.06
N ALA A 108 -11.91 6.85 -8.71
CA ALA A 108 -12.61 5.60 -8.94
C ALA A 108 -12.99 5.38 -10.41
N GLY A 109 -12.78 4.14 -10.86
CA GLY A 109 -13.23 3.64 -12.16
C GLY A 109 -14.75 3.53 -12.26
N THR A 110 -15.23 2.98 -13.38
CA THR A 110 -16.67 2.81 -13.63
C THR A 110 -17.05 1.36 -13.90
N GLU A 111 -18.15 0.94 -13.29
CA GLU A 111 -18.82 -0.33 -13.56
C GLU A 111 -19.61 -0.25 -14.87
N ALA A 112 -20.10 -1.38 -15.39
CA ALA A 112 -20.84 -1.44 -16.66
C ALA A 112 -22.15 -0.62 -16.66
N ASP A 113 -22.74 -0.42 -15.47
CA ASP A 113 -23.93 0.41 -15.27
C ASP A 113 -23.62 1.90 -15.08
N GLY A 114 -22.34 2.29 -15.16
CA GLY A 114 -21.86 3.65 -14.96
C GLY A 114 -21.65 4.06 -13.50
N SER A 115 -21.94 3.19 -12.53
CA SER A 115 -21.62 3.44 -11.11
C SER A 115 -20.11 3.41 -10.87
N LYS A 116 -19.67 3.97 -9.73
CA LYS A 116 -18.25 4.05 -9.36
C LYS A 116 -17.74 2.71 -8.83
N SER A 117 -16.55 2.32 -9.26
CA SER A 117 -15.90 1.11 -8.78
C SER A 117 -15.34 1.29 -7.38
N ALA A 118 -15.67 0.37 -6.47
CA ALA A 118 -15.12 0.34 -5.12
C ALA A 118 -13.69 -0.24 -5.06
N HIS A 119 -13.22 -0.85 -6.15
CA HIS A 119 -12.00 -1.67 -6.15
C HIS A 119 -10.93 -1.21 -7.12
N TYR A 120 -11.28 -0.42 -8.13
CA TYR A 120 -10.35 -0.05 -9.19
C TYR A 120 -10.40 1.44 -9.52
N CYS A 121 -9.26 1.99 -9.91
CA CYS A 121 -9.16 3.39 -10.31
C CYS A 121 -9.54 3.59 -11.79
N ILE A 122 -9.84 4.84 -12.13
CA ILE A 122 -10.24 5.28 -13.46
C ILE A 122 -9.22 4.99 -14.56
N HIS A 123 -7.94 4.87 -14.21
CA HIS A 123 -6.88 4.55 -15.17
C HIS A 123 -6.82 3.04 -15.49
N CYS A 124 -7.26 2.19 -14.56
CA CYS A 124 -7.18 0.74 -14.71
C CYS A 124 -8.49 0.12 -15.18
N TYR A 125 -9.66 0.67 -14.79
CA TYR A 125 -10.95 0.03 -15.01
C TYR A 125 -12.02 1.07 -15.40
N ARG A 126 -12.67 0.87 -16.54
CA ARG A 126 -13.72 1.73 -17.08
C ARG A 126 -14.79 0.91 -17.78
N ASP A 127 -16.03 1.31 -17.59
CA ASP A 127 -17.23 0.76 -18.24
C ASP A 127 -17.33 -0.76 -18.06
N GLY A 128 -17.01 -1.24 -16.86
CA GLY A 128 -17.07 -2.65 -16.52
C GLY A 128 -15.88 -3.50 -17.02
N ALA A 129 -14.83 -2.88 -17.56
CA ALA A 129 -13.68 -3.60 -18.11
C ALA A 129 -12.32 -2.96 -17.76
N PHE A 130 -11.27 -3.80 -17.69
CA PHE A 130 -9.90 -3.28 -17.59
C PHE A 130 -9.51 -2.58 -18.90
N THR A 131 -8.78 -1.48 -18.76
CA THR A 131 -8.31 -0.67 -19.91
C THR A 131 -7.23 -1.40 -20.73
N GLU A 132 -6.53 -2.34 -20.11
CA GLU A 132 -5.52 -3.20 -20.73
C GLU A 132 -5.75 -4.66 -20.29
N PRO A 133 -6.75 -5.37 -20.84
CA PRO A 133 -7.14 -6.70 -20.34
C PRO A 133 -6.07 -7.78 -20.60
N GLY A 134 -5.26 -7.64 -21.65
CA GLY A 134 -4.16 -8.57 -21.98
C GLY A 134 -2.83 -8.28 -21.28
N LEU A 135 -2.75 -7.26 -20.42
CA LEU A 135 -1.53 -6.94 -19.68
C LEU A 135 -1.28 -8.01 -18.61
N THR A 136 -0.12 -8.69 -18.68
CA THR A 136 0.33 -9.64 -17.66
C THR A 136 1.03 -8.92 -16.52
N LYS A 137 1.21 -9.61 -15.37
CA LYS A 137 1.93 -9.05 -14.22
C LYS A 137 3.38 -8.70 -14.60
N GLU A 138 4.05 -9.57 -15.35
CA GLU A 138 5.43 -9.39 -15.80
C GLU A 138 5.55 -8.17 -16.72
N ALA A 139 4.60 -8.02 -17.67
CA ALA A 139 4.55 -6.85 -18.53
C ALA A 139 4.23 -5.57 -17.75
N ALA A 140 3.41 -5.64 -16.70
CA ALA A 140 3.13 -4.51 -15.81
C ALA A 140 4.37 -4.10 -15.01
N VAL A 141 5.19 -5.05 -14.53
CA VAL A 141 6.48 -4.77 -13.88
C VAL A 141 7.40 -4.00 -14.81
N GLU A 142 7.58 -4.48 -16.05
CA GLU A 142 8.42 -3.79 -17.03
C GLU A 142 7.89 -2.39 -17.41
N LYS A 143 6.57 -2.21 -17.35
CA LYS A 143 5.93 -0.90 -17.60
C LYS A 143 6.14 0.09 -16.46
N TYR A 144 6.05 -0.34 -15.19
CA TYR A 144 6.05 0.56 -14.03
C TYR A 144 7.43 0.78 -13.39
N ALA A 145 8.31 -0.23 -13.44
CA ALA A 145 9.62 -0.16 -12.80
C ALA A 145 10.49 1.02 -13.26
N PRO A 146 10.53 1.41 -14.56
CA PRO A 146 11.34 2.55 -15.00
C PRO A 146 10.90 3.88 -14.38
N ALA A 147 9.60 4.12 -14.29
CA ALA A 147 9.05 5.34 -13.69
C ALA A 147 9.36 5.39 -12.19
N MET A 148 9.23 4.25 -11.50
CA MET A 148 9.56 4.11 -10.08
C MET A 148 11.05 4.35 -9.83
N ALA A 149 11.92 3.72 -10.64
CA ALA A 149 13.37 3.88 -10.55
C ALA A 149 13.80 5.35 -10.72
N ALA A 150 13.25 6.03 -11.73
CA ALA A 150 13.55 7.44 -11.98
C ALA A 150 13.05 8.35 -10.84
N HIS A 151 11.81 8.14 -10.39
CA HIS A 151 11.20 8.92 -9.32
C HIS A 151 12.00 8.78 -8.02
N LEU A 152 12.24 7.54 -7.58
CA LEU A 152 12.93 7.25 -6.32
C LEU A 152 14.46 7.33 -6.42
N GLY A 153 15.03 7.41 -7.62
CA GLY A 153 16.48 7.42 -7.81
C GLY A 153 17.14 6.11 -7.36
N MET A 154 16.46 4.99 -7.56
CA MET A 154 16.93 3.65 -7.20
C MET A 154 17.33 2.84 -8.45
N PRO A 155 18.13 1.77 -8.32
CA PRO A 155 18.46 0.90 -9.45
C PRO A 155 17.21 0.27 -10.06
N LEU A 156 17.18 0.14 -11.40
CA LEU A 156 16.03 -0.43 -12.11
C LEU A 156 15.69 -1.85 -11.64
N GLU A 157 16.69 -2.69 -11.37
CA GLU A 157 16.45 -4.04 -10.86
C GLU A 157 15.76 -4.03 -9.49
N ARG A 158 16.16 -3.12 -8.59
CA ARG A 158 15.48 -2.93 -7.30
C ARG A 158 14.04 -2.45 -7.51
N ALA A 159 13.79 -1.62 -8.52
CA ALA A 159 12.45 -1.15 -8.82
C ALA A 159 11.59 -2.29 -9.36
N ARG A 160 12.14 -3.18 -10.20
CA ARG A 160 11.44 -4.40 -10.65
C ARG A 160 11.09 -5.32 -9.49
N GLU A 161 12.03 -5.54 -8.57
CA GLU A 161 11.78 -6.33 -7.35
C GLU A 161 10.64 -5.71 -6.52
N MET A 162 10.72 -4.41 -6.23
CA MET A 162 9.72 -3.70 -5.43
C MET A 162 8.33 -3.71 -6.08
N VAL A 163 8.25 -3.40 -7.38
CA VAL A 163 6.99 -3.41 -8.13
C VAL A 163 6.44 -4.83 -8.22
N GLY A 164 7.26 -5.83 -8.56
CA GLY A 164 6.83 -7.22 -8.68
C GLY A 164 6.29 -7.82 -7.37
N GLN A 165 6.96 -7.53 -6.25
CA GLN A 165 6.49 -7.91 -4.92
C GLN A 165 5.15 -7.24 -4.61
N TYR A 166 5.05 -5.92 -4.83
CA TYR A 166 3.82 -5.18 -4.55
C TYR A 166 2.65 -5.64 -5.42
N LEU A 167 2.84 -5.78 -6.73
CA LEU A 167 1.80 -6.25 -7.65
C LEU A 167 1.29 -7.64 -7.26
N SER A 168 2.16 -8.54 -6.80
CA SER A 168 1.75 -9.88 -6.34
C SER A 168 0.80 -9.86 -5.14
N THR A 169 0.69 -8.73 -4.42
CA THR A 169 -0.29 -8.56 -3.34
C THR A 169 -1.67 -8.08 -3.83
N LEU A 170 -1.77 -7.53 -5.04
CA LEU A 170 -2.99 -6.88 -5.51
C LEU A 170 -3.93 -7.90 -6.20
N PRO A 171 -5.27 -7.80 -5.97
CA PRO A 171 -6.26 -8.75 -6.49
C PRO A 171 -6.17 -9.08 -7.97
N ARG A 172 -5.82 -8.11 -8.84
CA ARG A 172 -5.72 -8.37 -10.30
C ARG A 172 -4.65 -9.38 -10.66
N TRP A 173 -3.59 -9.48 -9.86
CA TRP A 173 -2.38 -10.25 -10.20
C TRP A 173 -2.14 -11.44 -9.29
N ARG A 174 -3.05 -11.72 -8.36
CA ARG A 174 -3.04 -12.97 -7.60
C ARG A 174 -3.50 -14.09 -8.53
N GLU A 175 -2.72 -15.16 -8.57
CA GLU A 175 -3.10 -16.43 -9.18
C GLU A 175 -4.08 -17.19 -8.29
#